data_AF-X1IWZ3-F1
#
_entry.id   AF-X1IWZ3-F1
#
_cell.length_a   1.000
_cell.length_b   1.000
_cell.length_c   1.000
_cell.angle_alpha   90.00
_cell.angle_beta   90.00
_cell.angle_gamma   90.00
#
_symmetry.space_group_name_H-M   'P 1'
#
loop_
_entity.id
_entity.type
_entity.pdbx_description
1 polymer ?
#
loop_
_entity_poly.entity_id
_entity_poly.type
_entity_poly.pdbx_seq_one_letter_code
_entity_poly.pdbx_strand_id
1 'polypeptide(L)'
;MEPVPVTRKEKITVIGAGPSGMTAARDLALRGYGVTVFDELPEPGGMLRWGIPAYRLPRDIIKREIKDILGLGIELQCNTRVGRDITWDSIRNDFHAIYVAIGVQRSMQANTEGEDLSGVSGAVEFLRELNLGNKPYVGKRVAVIGGGN
;
A
#
# COMPACT_ATOMS: atom_id res chain seq x y z
N MET A 1 -3.42 -19.50 -5.09
CA MET A 1 -3.80 -19.83 -6.49
C MET A 1 -2.60 -20.45 -7.20
N GLU A 2 -2.81 -21.20 -8.28
CA GLU A 2 -1.71 -21.76 -9.08
C GLU A 2 -1.09 -20.71 -10.02
N PRO A 3 0.21 -20.82 -10.36
CA PRO A 3 0.86 -19.91 -11.30
C PRO A 3 0.17 -19.94 -12.66
N VAL A 4 -0.01 -18.77 -13.26
CA VAL A 4 -0.51 -18.66 -14.64
C VAL A 4 0.64 -18.38 -15.61
N PRO A 5 0.63 -18.97 -16.81
CA PRO A 5 1.69 -18.74 -17.79
C PRO A 5 1.62 -17.30 -18.32
N VAL A 6 2.79 -16.69 -18.50
CA VAL A 6 2.91 -15.41 -19.20
C VAL A 6 2.82 -15.67 -20.70
N THR A 7 1.72 -15.23 -21.32
CA THR A 7 1.43 -15.43 -22.76
C THR A 7 1.49 -14.13 -23.56
N ARG A 8 1.62 -12.98 -22.88
CA ARG A 8 1.77 -11.64 -23.47
C ARG A 8 3.23 -11.20 -23.41
N LYS A 9 3.66 -10.44 -24.40
CA LYS A 9 5.04 -9.90 -24.45
C LYS A 9 5.17 -8.63 -23.62
N GLU A 10 4.07 -7.90 -23.46
CA GLU A 10 4.01 -6.66 -22.71
C GLU A 10 4.19 -6.94 -21.22
N LYS A 11 5.11 -6.17 -20.61
CA LYS A 11 5.32 -6.14 -19.16
C LYS A 11 4.57 -4.98 -18.55
N ILE A 12 3.88 -5.23 -17.45
CA ILE A 12 3.07 -4.23 -16.75
C ILE A 12 3.59 -4.06 -15.33
N THR A 13 3.67 -2.82 -14.87
CA THR A 13 3.97 -2.52 -13.47
C THR A 13 2.78 -1.89 -12.76
N VAL A 14 2.63 -2.24 -11.49
CA VAL A 14 1.66 -1.67 -10.57
C VAL A 14 2.40 -0.98 -9.43
N ILE A 15 2.11 0.30 -9.20
CA ILE A 15 2.73 1.10 -8.13
C ILE A 15 1.74 1.24 -6.99
N GLY A 16 1.99 0.54 -5.89
CA GLY A 16 1.14 0.43 -4.70
C GLY A 16 0.49 -0.94 -4.61
N ALA A 17 0.84 -1.71 -3.58
CA ALA A 17 0.28 -3.02 -3.23
C ALA A 17 -0.93 -2.90 -2.30
N GLY A 18 -1.73 -1.85 -2.45
CA GLY A 18 -3.04 -1.72 -1.81
C GLY A 18 -4.12 -2.57 -2.50
N PRO A 19 -5.38 -2.49 -2.06
CA PRO A 19 -6.47 -3.31 -2.62
C PRO A 19 -6.65 -3.13 -4.13
N SER A 20 -6.59 -1.88 -4.60
CA SER A 20 -6.69 -1.56 -6.03
C SER A 20 -5.51 -2.15 -6.82
N GLY A 21 -4.28 -1.99 -6.35
CA GLY A 21 -3.10 -2.51 -7.03
C GLY A 21 -3.04 -4.04 -7.05
N MET A 22 -3.33 -4.70 -5.93
CA MET A 22 -3.35 -6.17 -5.87
C MET A 22 -4.46 -6.76 -6.74
N THR A 23 -5.62 -6.10 -6.82
CA THR A 23 -6.71 -6.52 -7.72
C THR A 23 -6.32 -6.35 -9.19
N ALA A 24 -5.73 -5.20 -9.55
CA ALA A 24 -5.24 -4.97 -10.91
C ALA A 24 -4.15 -5.98 -11.30
N ALA A 25 -3.19 -6.23 -10.41
CA ALA A 25 -2.12 -7.19 -10.64
C ALA A 25 -2.65 -8.61 -10.86
N ARG A 26 -3.62 -9.04 -10.02
CA ARG A 26 -4.33 -10.31 -10.18
C ARG A 26 -4.98 -10.43 -11.56
N ASP A 27 -5.79 -9.45 -11.94
CA ASP A 27 -6.56 -9.51 -13.19
C ASP A 27 -5.67 -9.43 -14.43
N LEU A 28 -4.56 -8.69 -14.36
CA LEU A 28 -3.56 -8.62 -15.42
C LEU A 28 -2.78 -9.95 -15.55
N ALA A 29 -2.38 -10.55 -14.44
CA ALA A 29 -1.73 -11.87 -14.44
C ALA A 29 -2.65 -12.93 -15.08
N LEU A 30 -3.93 -12.97 -14.68
CA LEU A 30 -4.94 -13.88 -15.26
C LEU A 30 -5.16 -13.67 -16.77
N ARG A 31 -4.83 -12.49 -17.31
CA ARG A 31 -4.88 -12.18 -18.75
C ARG A 31 -3.57 -12.52 -19.49
N GLY A 32 -2.60 -13.10 -18.79
CA GLY A 32 -1.33 -13.58 -19.33
C GLY A 32 -0.22 -12.53 -19.39
N TYR A 33 -0.35 -11.40 -18.70
CA TYR A 33 0.71 -10.39 -18.61
C TYR A 33 1.73 -10.74 -17.52
N GLY A 34 3.01 -10.43 -17.77
CA GLY A 34 4.01 -10.38 -16.71
C GLY A 34 3.81 -9.11 -15.88
N VAL A 35 3.60 -9.27 -14.57
CA VAL A 35 3.27 -8.17 -13.66
C VAL A 35 4.28 -8.06 -12.53
N THR A 36 4.81 -6.86 -12.33
CA THR A 36 5.62 -6.49 -11.16
C THR A 36 4.88 -5.44 -10.34
N VAL A 37 4.82 -5.60 -9.02
CA VAL A 37 4.20 -4.67 -8.08
C VAL A 37 5.29 -4.04 -7.22
N PHE A 38 5.33 -2.72 -7.14
CA PHE A 38 6.21 -1.98 -6.23
C PHE A 38 5.39 -1.36 -5.09
N ASP A 39 5.86 -1.47 -3.85
CA ASP A 39 5.25 -0.79 -2.69
C ASP A 39 6.33 -0.17 -1.79
N GLU A 40 6.05 1.02 -1.26
CA GLU A 40 6.98 1.73 -0.36
C GLU A 40 7.07 1.06 1.02
N LEU A 41 6.02 0.37 1.47
CA LEU A 41 5.96 -0.20 2.81
C LEU A 41 6.51 -1.64 2.85
N PRO A 42 6.86 -2.15 4.05
CA PRO A 42 7.54 -3.44 4.17
C PRO A 42 6.70 -4.67 3.80
N GLU A 43 5.37 -4.54 3.84
CA GLU A 43 4.43 -5.59 3.49
C GLU A 43 3.27 -5.02 2.66
N PRO A 44 2.74 -5.79 1.70
CA PRO A 44 1.60 -5.40 0.89
C PRO A 44 0.29 -5.39 1.70
N GLY A 45 -0.71 -4.69 1.17
CA GLY A 45 -2.06 -4.57 1.74
C GLY A 45 -2.56 -3.13 1.86
N GLY A 46 -1.68 -2.13 1.69
CA GLY A 46 -2.05 -0.72 1.75
C GLY A 46 -2.85 -0.36 3.01
N MET A 47 -3.91 0.45 2.87
CA MET A 47 -4.73 0.88 4.00
C MET A 47 -5.38 -0.27 4.79
N LEU A 48 -5.62 -1.44 4.17
CA LEU A 48 -6.15 -2.60 4.91
C LEU A 48 -5.18 -3.05 6.01
N ARG A 49 -3.88 -2.98 5.72
CA ARG A 49 -2.82 -3.36 6.66
C ARG A 49 -2.39 -2.20 7.54
N TRP A 50 -2.21 -1.02 6.94
CA TRP A 50 -1.50 0.09 7.57
C TRP A 50 -2.43 1.15 8.16
N GLY A 51 -3.71 1.18 7.76
CA GLY A 51 -4.72 2.08 8.30
C GLY A 51 -5.68 1.38 9.26
N ILE A 52 -6.25 0.23 8.86
CA ILE A 52 -7.27 -0.46 9.65
C ILE A 52 -6.62 -1.24 10.81
N PRO A 53 -7.07 -1.05 12.06
CA PRO A 53 -6.56 -1.81 13.21
C PRO A 53 -6.76 -3.31 13.09
N ALA A 54 -5.81 -4.10 13.59
CA ALA A 54 -5.82 -5.56 13.50
C ALA A 54 -7.04 -6.20 14.18
N TYR A 55 -7.63 -5.56 15.20
CA TYR A 55 -8.84 -6.05 15.86
C TYR A 55 -10.10 -5.92 14.97
N ARG A 56 -10.10 -5.02 13.98
CA ARG A 56 -11.18 -4.93 12.97
C ARG A 56 -10.88 -5.77 11.74
N LEU A 57 -9.62 -5.82 11.32
CA LEU A 57 -9.19 -6.58 10.15
C LEU A 57 -7.94 -7.41 10.47
N PRO A 58 -8.12 -8.69 10.84
CA PRO A 58 -7.04 -9.60 11.18
C PRO A 58 -5.98 -9.72 10.07
N ARG A 59 -4.70 -9.74 10.48
CA ARG A 59 -3.56 -9.70 9.54
C ARG A 59 -3.37 -11.02 8.78
N ASP A 60 -3.78 -12.13 9.36
CA ASP A 60 -3.77 -13.46 8.74
C ASP A 60 -4.71 -13.54 7.53
N ILE A 61 -5.88 -12.90 7.59
CA ILE A 61 -6.81 -12.81 6.45
C ILE A 61 -6.14 -12.06 5.29
N ILE A 62 -5.57 -10.88 5.55
CA ILE A 62 -4.86 -10.08 4.54
C ILE A 62 -3.69 -10.89 3.95
N LYS A 63 -2.91 -11.55 4.80
CA LYS A 63 -1.76 -12.37 4.37
C LYS A 63 -2.20 -13.53 3.47
N ARG A 64 -3.32 -14.19 3.78
CA ARG A 64 -3.85 -15.29 2.97
C ARG A 64 -4.27 -14.81 1.58
N GLU A 65 -5.09 -13.77 1.49
CA GLU A 65 -5.56 -13.23 0.21
C GLU A 65 -4.39 -12.76 -0.68
N ILE A 66 -3.42 -12.07 -0.09
CA ILE A 66 -2.23 -11.62 -0.82
C ILE A 66 -1.39 -12.81 -1.28
N LYS A 67 -1.18 -13.82 -0.44
CA LYS A 67 -0.46 -15.04 -0.83
C LYS A 67 -1.15 -15.72 -2.01
N ASP A 68 -2.47 -15.77 -2.01
CA ASP A 68 -3.24 -16.36 -3.11
C ASP A 68 -3.04 -15.61 -4.42
N ILE A 69 -3.06 -14.27 -4.38
CA ILE A 69 -2.79 -13.42 -5.55
C ILE A 69 -1.35 -13.60 -6.04
N LEU A 70 -0.37 -13.53 -5.15
CA LEU A 70 1.05 -13.72 -5.51
C LEU A 70 1.33 -15.10 -6.09
N GLY A 71 0.55 -16.12 -5.69
CA GLY A 71 0.60 -17.46 -6.26
C GLY A 71 0.36 -17.51 -7.77
N LEU A 72 -0.21 -16.46 -8.38
CA LEU A 72 -0.36 -16.34 -9.84
C LEU A 72 0.96 -16.07 -10.57
N GLY A 73 2.08 -15.89 -9.87
CA GLY A 73 3.39 -15.57 -10.48
C GLY A 73 3.66 -14.07 -10.60
N ILE A 74 2.97 -13.24 -9.79
CA ILE A 74 3.21 -11.79 -9.71
C ILE A 74 4.49 -11.54 -8.91
N GLU A 75 5.38 -10.71 -9.44
CA GLU A 75 6.57 -10.25 -8.72
C GLU A 75 6.19 -9.09 -7.79
N LEU A 76 6.61 -9.15 -6.53
CA LEU A 76 6.36 -8.08 -5.54
C LEU A 76 7.67 -7.56 -4.97
N GLN A 77 7.85 -6.24 -5.02
CA GLN A 77 8.99 -5.50 -4.51
C GLN A 77 8.51 -4.50 -3.45
N CYS A 78 8.59 -4.89 -2.18
CA CYS A 78 8.30 -4.01 -1.04
C CYS A 78 9.50 -3.11 -0.70
N ASN A 79 9.33 -2.17 0.23
CA ASN A 79 10.37 -1.21 0.63
C ASN A 79 10.95 -0.40 -0.55
N THR A 80 10.16 -0.20 -1.60
CA THR A 80 10.61 0.43 -2.85
C THR A 80 9.65 1.55 -3.24
N ARG A 81 10.04 2.78 -2.97
CA ARG A 81 9.28 3.96 -3.38
C ARG A 81 9.68 4.43 -4.77
N VAL A 82 8.75 4.33 -5.70
CA VAL A 82 8.91 4.95 -7.03
C VAL A 82 9.00 6.47 -6.90
N GLY A 83 9.99 7.06 -7.56
CA GLY A 83 10.37 8.47 -7.46
C GLY A 83 11.43 8.79 -6.40
N ARG A 84 11.81 7.83 -5.55
CA ARG A 84 12.91 7.98 -4.57
C ARG A 84 13.94 6.85 -4.69
N ASP A 85 13.49 5.61 -4.55
CA ASP A 85 14.35 4.42 -4.52
C ASP A 85 14.54 3.85 -5.93
N ILE A 86 13.53 4.01 -6.80
CA ILE A 86 13.59 3.76 -8.24
C ILE A 86 13.06 4.98 -9.00
N THR A 87 13.71 5.36 -10.10
CA THR A 87 13.33 6.56 -10.86
C THR A 87 12.11 6.31 -11.73
N TRP A 88 11.33 7.38 -11.98
CA TRP A 88 10.19 7.31 -12.88
C TRP A 88 10.59 6.94 -14.32
N ASP A 89 11.77 7.38 -14.77
CA ASP A 89 12.28 7.04 -16.10
C ASP A 89 12.66 5.57 -16.24
N SER A 90 13.25 4.94 -15.21
CA SER A 90 13.49 3.48 -15.22
C SER A 90 12.18 2.72 -15.38
N ILE A 91 11.17 3.04 -14.56
CA ILE A 91 9.85 2.40 -14.67
C ILE A 91 9.23 2.60 -16.06
N ARG A 92 9.33 3.80 -16.65
CA ARG A 92 8.79 4.05 -17.99
C ARG A 92 9.52 3.32 -19.10
N ASN A 93 10.81 3.04 -18.94
CA ASN A 93 11.61 2.35 -19.94
C ASN A 93 11.48 0.81 -19.84
N ASP A 94 11.27 0.28 -18.63
CA ASP A 94 11.26 -1.16 -18.37
C ASP A 94 9.88 -1.81 -18.57
N PHE A 95 8.81 -1.00 -18.55
CA PHE A 95 7.42 -1.47 -18.62
C PHE A 95 6.62 -0.81 -19.73
N HIS A 96 5.70 -1.57 -20.33
CA HIS A 96 4.86 -1.12 -21.45
C HIS A 96 3.63 -0.35 -20.96
N ALA A 97 3.17 -0.65 -19.75
CA ALA A 97 2.07 0.03 -19.09
C ALA A 97 2.33 0.14 -17.59
N ILE A 98 1.82 1.21 -17.00
CA ILE A 98 1.98 1.53 -15.57
C ILE A 98 0.60 1.80 -14.98
N TYR A 99 0.24 1.06 -13.93
CA TYR A 99 -0.95 1.33 -13.14
C TYR A 99 -0.56 1.93 -11.78
N VAL A 100 -0.99 3.17 -11.53
CA VAL A 100 -0.66 3.89 -10.29
C VAL A 100 -1.80 3.72 -9.28
N ALA A 101 -1.53 2.99 -8.20
CA ALA A 101 -2.47 2.59 -7.15
C ALA A 101 -1.98 3.00 -5.74
N ILE A 102 -1.27 4.12 -5.62
CA ILE A 102 -0.63 4.57 -4.38
C ILE A 102 -1.62 5.05 -3.30
N GLY A 103 -2.86 5.35 -3.69
CA GLY A 103 -3.89 5.86 -2.78
C GLY A 103 -3.53 7.21 -2.14
N VAL A 104 -4.22 7.52 -1.03
CA VAL A 104 -4.00 8.74 -0.25
C VAL A 104 -3.22 8.38 1.01
N GLN A 105 -1.97 8.84 1.10
CA GLN A 105 -1.04 8.44 2.15
C GLN A 105 -0.83 9.49 3.25
N ARG A 106 -1.56 10.61 3.20
CA ARG A 106 -1.43 11.71 4.16
C ARG A 106 -2.77 12.10 4.75
N SER A 107 -2.77 12.49 6.02
CA SER A 107 -3.96 13.11 6.63
C SER A 107 -4.25 14.47 6.01
N MET A 108 -5.52 14.84 6.00
CA MET A 108 -5.94 16.19 5.65
C MET A 108 -5.49 17.16 6.74
N GLN A 109 -4.90 18.28 6.34
CA GLN A 109 -4.52 19.34 7.28
C GLN A 109 -5.75 20.09 7.76
N ALA A 110 -5.75 20.48 9.03
CA ALA A 110 -6.84 21.25 9.62
C ALA A 110 -6.76 22.72 9.22
N ASN A 111 -5.57 23.19 8.81
CA ASN A 111 -5.27 24.59 8.46
C ASN A 111 -5.70 25.54 9.57
N THR A 112 -5.33 25.20 10.81
CA THR A 112 -5.72 25.92 12.01
C THR A 112 -4.52 26.17 12.92
N GLU A 113 -4.65 27.16 13.79
CA GLU A 113 -3.59 27.50 14.73
C GLU A 113 -3.30 26.31 15.66
N GLY A 114 -2.02 25.94 15.76
CA GLY A 114 -1.56 24.87 16.62
C GLY A 114 -1.58 23.46 16.00
N GLU A 115 -1.83 23.31 14.70
CA GLU A 115 -1.84 21.98 14.04
C GLU A 115 -0.47 21.27 14.03
N ASP A 116 0.62 22.02 14.17
CA ASP A 116 1.99 21.50 14.24
C ASP A 116 2.51 21.34 15.69
N LEU A 117 1.67 21.55 16.70
CA LEU A 117 2.09 21.40 18.11
C LEU A 117 2.42 19.95 18.44
N SER A 118 3.40 19.76 19.34
CA SER A 118 3.74 18.44 19.86
C SER A 118 2.52 17.76 20.49
N GLY A 119 2.24 16.52 20.09
CA GLY A 119 1.05 15.77 20.50
C GLY A 119 -0.14 15.89 19.56
N VAL A 120 -0.08 16.75 18.53
CA VAL A 120 -1.02 16.75 17.40
C VAL A 120 -0.46 15.80 16.33
N SER A 121 -1.30 14.91 15.82
CA SER A 121 -0.90 13.93 14.81
C SER A 121 -2.04 13.66 13.85
N GLY A 122 -1.72 13.54 12.56
CA GLY A 122 -2.68 13.08 11.56
C GLY A 122 -3.09 11.63 11.81
N ALA A 123 -4.36 11.31 11.59
CA ALA A 123 -4.91 9.99 11.84
C ALA A 123 -4.25 8.90 10.98
N VAL A 124 -3.94 9.19 9.71
CA VAL A 124 -3.28 8.25 8.79
C VAL A 124 -1.88 7.92 9.28
N GLU A 125 -1.12 8.93 9.69
CA GLU A 125 0.24 8.79 10.20
C GLU A 125 0.25 8.04 11.54
N PHE A 126 -0.64 8.42 12.47
CA PHE A 126 -0.76 7.78 13.78
C PHE A 126 -1.06 6.28 13.65
N LEU A 127 -2.06 5.92 12.82
CA LEU A 127 -2.45 4.53 12.60
C LEU A 127 -1.35 3.76 11.86
N ARG A 128 -0.66 4.39 10.90
CA ARG A 128 0.47 3.78 10.20
C ARG A 128 1.60 3.46 11.17
N GLU A 129 2.01 4.40 12.01
CA GLU A 129 3.03 4.20 13.04
C GLU A 129 2.68 3.03 13.96
N LEU A 130 1.45 3.02 14.48
CA LEU A 130 0.95 1.93 15.31
C LEU A 130 1.03 0.57 14.59
N ASN A 131 0.62 0.52 13.32
CA ASN A 131 0.59 -0.72 12.55
C ASN A 131 1.98 -1.18 12.07
N LEU A 132 2.95 -0.28 11.97
CA LEU A 132 4.37 -0.61 11.76
C LEU A 132 5.03 -1.19 13.02
N GLY A 133 4.33 -1.22 14.15
CA GLY A 133 4.84 -1.68 15.44
C GLY A 133 5.50 -0.57 16.26
N ASN A 134 5.44 0.68 15.80
CA ASN A 134 5.89 1.83 16.57
C ASN A 134 4.87 2.18 17.66
N LYS A 135 5.29 3.03 18.59
CA LYS A 135 4.45 3.51 19.70
C LYS A 135 4.26 5.01 19.54
N PRO A 136 3.25 5.47 18.78
CA PRO A 136 2.98 6.90 18.69
C PRO A 136 2.67 7.45 20.08
N TYR A 137 3.05 8.70 20.33
CA TYR A 137 2.85 9.34 21.63
C TYR A 137 1.35 9.49 21.95
N VAL A 138 0.96 9.13 23.17
CA VAL A 138 -0.41 9.29 23.67
C VAL A 138 -0.35 9.86 25.10
N GLY A 139 -0.99 11.01 25.31
CA GLY A 139 -1.09 11.65 26.62
C GLY A 139 -2.17 11.04 27.52
N LYS A 140 -2.36 11.62 28.72
CA LYS A 140 -3.40 11.19 29.67
C LYS A 140 -4.83 11.49 29.21
N ARG A 141 -5.00 12.49 28.33
CA ARG A 141 -6.28 12.92 27.76
C ARG A 141 -6.11 13.00 26.25
N VAL A 142 -7.06 12.45 25.53
CA VAL A 142 -7.03 12.35 24.07
C VAL A 142 -8.29 13.00 23.52
N ALA A 143 -8.12 13.80 22.47
CA ALA A 143 -9.21 14.29 21.63
C ALA A 143 -9.02 13.72 20.22
N VAL A 144 -10.10 13.24 19.61
CA VAL A 144 -10.11 12.78 18.22
C VAL A 144 -11.01 13.73 17.44
N ILE A 145 -10.46 14.36 16.40
CA ILE A 145 -11.19 15.31 15.56
C ILE A 145 -11.56 14.62 14.25
N GLY A 146 -12.85 14.38 14.06
CA GLY A 146 -13.41 13.66 12.92
C GLY A 146 -14.40 12.57 13.35
N GLY A 147 -15.35 12.26 12.48
CA GLY A 147 -16.40 11.25 12.70
C GLY A 147 -16.36 10.10 11.70
N GLY A 148 -15.19 9.88 11.08
CA GLY A 148 -14.98 8.83 10.09
C GLY A 148 -14.77 7.43 10.70
N ASN A 149 -14.45 6.48 9.82
CA ASN A 149 -14.14 5.10 10.18
C ASN A 149 -12.78 4.91 10.85
#